data_AF-X6P9T5-F1
#
_entry.id   AF-X6P9T5-F1
#
_cell.length_a   1.000
_cell.length_b   1.000
_cell.length_c   1.000
_cell.angle_alpha   90.00
_cell.angle_beta   90.00
_cell.angle_gamma   90.00
#
_symmetry.space_group_name_H-M   'P 1'
#
loop_
_entity.id
_entity.type
_entity.pdbx_description
1 polymer ?
#
loop_
_entity_poly.entity_id
_entity_poly.type
_entity_poly.pdbx_seq_one_letter_code
_entity_poly.pdbx_strand_id
1 'polypeptide(L)'
;IIFFKYLINGLPDEKEDEDNRKKYIHNKKNYWVYRSAIETITMKLSGGQFHNTFSYLINRLNREDIYNDKYTDLLKRIAQRLDEKQMKIALNHLMGKLNDKNKHQNIVIKYIQLLTENDNAYVRAELLGTIAANLNRKHFDDAFQCFTNELKDSDSSVRKSCAKSLTTLSKKWNDKQLDITVQCLVAGFQNISGYDHYIFRDLLEGIAMQLNETQIDSLFTCLINKLKNNSGQDRNLYAKSIGYFSIN
;
A
#
# COMPACT_ATOMS: atom_id res chain seq x y z
N ILE A 1 -3.46 15.04 24.13
CA ILE A 1 -3.84 15.62 22.82
C ILE A 1 -3.24 17.01 22.60
N ILE A 2 -3.41 17.99 23.50
CA ILE A 2 -2.93 19.38 23.30
C ILE A 2 -1.42 19.43 22.97
N PHE A 3 -0.59 18.80 23.80
CA PHE A 3 0.85 18.72 23.57
C PHE A 3 1.24 18.03 22.26
N PHE A 4 0.51 16.99 21.86
CA PHE A 4 0.77 16.30 20.60
C PHE A 4 0.42 17.15 19.38
N LYS A 5 -0.69 17.90 19.43
CA LYS A 5 -1.04 18.86 18.38
C LYS A 5 0.05 19.92 18.22
N TYR A 6 0.61 20.40 19.33
CA TYR A 6 1.75 21.31 19.31
C TYR A 6 2.95 20.71 18.57
N LEU A 7 3.31 19.46 18.87
CA LEU A 7 4.42 18.77 18.19
C LEU A 7 4.20 18.60 16.69
N ILE A 8 2.99 18.21 16.28
CA ILE A 8 2.66 18.06 14.86
C ILE A 8 2.67 19.40 14.12
N ASN A 9 2.17 20.45 14.75
CA ASN A 9 2.21 21.80 14.17
C ASN A 9 3.64 22.39 14.16
N GLY A 10 4.57 21.76 14.88
CA GLY A 10 5.99 22.07 14.82
C GLY A 10 6.72 21.36 13.67
N LEU A 11 6.07 20.47 12.92
CA LEU A 11 6.66 19.87 11.73
C LEU A 11 6.75 20.94 10.60
N PRO A 12 7.85 20.96 9.83
CA PRO A 12 8.07 21.98 8.82
C PRO A 12 7.07 21.86 7.66
N ASP A 13 6.32 22.94 7.40
CA ASP A 13 5.34 23.07 6.33
C ASP A 13 5.90 23.99 5.22
N GLU A 14 5.93 23.52 3.98
CA GLU A 14 6.51 24.26 2.84
C GLU A 14 5.61 25.40 2.33
N LYS A 15 4.34 25.48 2.76
CA LYS A 15 3.37 26.48 2.27
C LYS A 15 3.11 27.66 3.22
N GLU A 16 3.90 27.86 4.27
CA GLU A 16 3.69 29.01 5.16
C GLU A 16 4.33 30.31 4.61
N ASP A 17 3.55 31.41 4.63
CA ASP A 17 3.93 32.78 4.19
C ASP A 17 5.24 33.30 4.82
N GLU A 18 5.79 34.39 4.25
CA GLU A 18 7.10 34.98 4.57
C GLU A 18 7.37 35.17 6.08
N ASP A 19 6.35 35.49 6.89
CA ASP A 19 6.45 35.63 8.36
C ASP A 19 6.78 34.32 9.09
N ASN A 20 6.43 33.18 8.51
CA ASN A 20 6.70 31.85 9.08
C ASN A 20 7.99 31.22 8.56
N ARG A 21 8.70 31.86 7.63
CA ARG A 21 9.96 31.32 7.07
C ARG A 21 11.04 31.10 8.13
N LYS A 22 11.09 31.95 9.16
CA LYS A 22 11.98 31.78 10.34
C LYS A 22 11.59 30.57 11.19
N LYS A 23 10.29 30.37 11.40
CA LYS A 23 9.72 29.21 12.12
C LYS A 23 9.97 27.93 11.34
N TYR A 24 9.80 27.94 10.03
CA TYR A 24 10.15 26.84 9.13
C TYR A 24 11.63 26.46 9.20
N ILE A 25 12.56 27.42 9.12
CA ILE A 25 14.00 27.17 9.22
C ILE A 25 14.37 26.59 10.60
N HIS A 26 13.79 27.14 11.68
CA HIS A 26 14.00 26.66 13.04
C HIS A 26 13.45 25.22 13.23
N ASN A 27 12.24 24.97 12.75
CA ASN A 27 11.58 23.67 12.82
C ASN A 27 12.27 22.62 11.94
N LYS A 28 12.84 23.02 10.79
CA LYS A 28 13.63 22.14 9.94
C LYS A 28 14.89 21.64 10.66
N LYS A 29 15.57 22.51 11.42
CA LYS A 29 16.72 22.12 12.27
C LYS A 29 16.30 21.17 13.40
N ASN A 30 15.10 21.36 13.94
CA ASN A 30 14.57 20.56 15.06
C ASN A 30 13.64 19.41 14.62
N TYR A 31 13.55 19.12 13.31
CA TYR A 31 12.63 18.12 12.77
C TYR A 31 12.78 16.77 13.45
N TRP A 32 14.03 16.34 13.65
CA TRP A 32 14.33 15.06 14.29
C TRP A 32 13.83 14.98 15.74
N VAL A 33 13.84 16.10 16.47
CA VAL A 33 13.35 16.19 17.86
C VAL A 33 11.83 16.06 17.89
N TYR A 34 11.12 16.86 17.08
CA TYR A 34 9.66 16.78 16.97
C TYR A 34 9.21 15.38 16.54
N ARG A 35 9.89 14.82 15.55
CA ARG A 35 9.63 13.47 15.04
C ARG A 35 9.80 12.41 16.13
N SER A 36 10.92 12.41 16.84
CA SER A 36 11.21 11.42 17.89
C SER A 36 10.24 11.54 19.06
N ALA A 37 9.82 12.76 19.40
CA ALA A 37 8.80 13.02 20.42
C ALA A 37 7.42 12.48 19.99
N ILE A 38 7.01 12.73 18.74
CA ILE A 38 5.76 12.20 18.17
C ILE A 38 5.75 10.66 18.22
N GLU A 39 6.83 10.02 17.77
CA GLU A 39 6.97 8.56 17.80
C GLU A 39 6.83 8.02 19.23
N THR A 40 7.62 8.56 20.16
CA THR A 40 7.63 8.14 21.57
C THR A 40 6.28 8.31 22.25
N ILE A 41 5.61 9.44 22.02
CA ILE A 41 4.31 9.72 22.61
C ILE A 41 3.26 8.78 22.04
N THR A 42 3.26 8.58 20.72
CA THR A 42 2.28 7.71 20.03
C THR A 42 2.24 6.31 20.63
N MET A 43 3.40 5.73 20.94
CA MET A 43 3.52 4.40 21.54
C MET A 43 2.93 4.29 22.96
N LYS A 44 2.87 5.40 23.72
CA LYS A 44 2.37 5.41 25.10
C LYS A 44 0.87 5.64 25.20
N LEU A 45 0.17 5.85 24.08
CA LEU A 45 -1.24 6.19 24.10
C LEU A 45 -2.13 4.96 24.23
N SER A 46 -3.09 5.03 25.14
CA SER A 46 -4.20 4.07 25.20
C SER A 46 -5.09 4.17 23.96
N GLY A 47 -5.86 3.13 23.63
CA GLY A 47 -6.63 3.06 22.37
C GLY A 47 -7.44 4.31 22.02
N GLY A 48 -8.22 4.88 22.96
CA GLY A 48 -8.99 6.11 22.71
C GLY A 48 -8.12 7.35 22.50
N GLN A 49 -7.03 7.48 23.26
CA GLN A 49 -6.07 8.57 23.10
C GLN A 49 -5.31 8.45 21.79
N PHE A 50 -4.94 7.22 21.42
CA PHE A 50 -4.29 6.88 20.17
C PHE A 50 -5.18 7.25 18.99
N HIS A 51 -6.46 6.84 19.00
CA HIS A 51 -7.41 7.14 17.92
C HIS A 51 -7.46 8.63 17.58
N ASN A 52 -7.70 9.48 18.58
CA ASN A 52 -7.82 10.93 18.39
C ASN A 52 -6.49 11.54 17.90
N THR A 53 -5.39 11.02 18.40
CA THR A 53 -4.05 11.51 18.10
C THR A 53 -3.61 11.13 16.69
N PHE A 54 -3.80 9.87 16.33
CA PHE A 54 -3.55 9.32 15.00
C PHE A 54 -4.44 9.99 13.95
N SER A 55 -5.73 10.18 14.26
CA SER A 55 -6.67 10.89 13.38
C SER A 55 -6.21 12.32 13.09
N TYR A 56 -5.69 13.03 14.09
CA TYR A 56 -5.16 14.36 13.89
C TYR A 56 -3.90 14.35 13.01
N LEU A 57 -2.99 13.39 13.22
CA LEU A 57 -1.80 13.20 12.40
C LEU A 57 -2.19 12.96 10.93
N ILE A 58 -3.01 11.96 10.64
CA ILE A 58 -3.43 11.64 9.27
C ILE A 58 -4.13 12.84 8.61
N ASN A 59 -5.01 13.56 9.31
CA ASN A 59 -5.66 14.74 8.75
C ASN A 59 -4.71 15.90 8.47
N ARG A 60 -3.70 16.14 9.32
CA ARG A 60 -2.68 17.17 9.06
C ARG A 60 -1.87 16.80 7.83
N LEU A 61 -1.41 15.55 7.79
CA LEU A 61 -0.61 15.04 6.69
C LEU A 61 -1.39 15.11 5.36
N ASN A 62 -2.69 14.82 5.38
CA ASN A 62 -3.53 14.93 4.18
C ASN A 62 -3.62 16.34 3.59
N ARG A 63 -3.41 17.41 4.36
CA ARG A 63 -3.56 18.80 3.87
C ARG A 63 -2.32 19.33 3.14
N GLU A 64 -1.17 18.75 3.41
CA GLU A 64 0.07 19.09 2.73
C GLU A 64 0.16 18.20 1.48
N ASP A 65 0.60 18.73 0.33
CA ASP A 65 0.90 17.89 -0.84
C ASP A 65 2.15 17.07 -0.49
N ILE A 66 1.98 15.96 0.25
CA ILE A 66 3.09 15.19 0.82
C ILE A 66 3.68 14.27 -0.25
N TYR A 67 4.60 14.85 -1.02
CA TYR A 67 5.72 14.13 -1.61
C TYR A 67 7.01 14.35 -0.80
N ASN A 68 6.90 14.59 0.51
CA ASN A 68 8.06 14.81 1.37
C ASN A 68 8.42 13.51 2.09
N ASP A 69 9.54 12.89 1.68
CA ASP A 69 10.08 11.63 2.22
C ASP A 69 10.11 11.57 3.76
N LYS A 70 10.24 12.74 4.39
CA LYS A 70 10.24 12.93 5.84
C LYS A 70 8.98 12.40 6.52
N TYR A 71 7.80 12.73 5.99
CA TYR A 71 6.54 12.31 6.60
C TYR A 71 6.26 10.83 6.35
N THR A 72 6.63 10.32 5.17
CA THR A 72 6.61 8.88 4.87
C THR A 72 7.45 8.10 5.88
N ASP A 73 8.64 8.60 6.20
CA ASP A 73 9.55 7.97 7.17
C ASP A 73 9.02 8.06 8.62
N LEU A 74 8.32 9.14 9.01
CA LEU A 74 7.61 9.20 10.30
C LEU A 74 6.47 8.16 10.36
N LEU A 75 5.66 8.08 9.31
CA LEU A 75 4.57 7.12 9.22
C LEU A 75 5.06 5.67 9.28
N LYS A 76 6.17 5.38 8.61
CA LYS A 76 6.83 4.05 8.61
C LYS A 76 7.24 3.63 10.02
N ARG A 77 7.88 4.54 10.77
CA ARG A 77 8.30 4.26 12.15
C ARG A 77 7.13 4.04 13.09
N ILE A 78 6.08 4.85 12.95
CA ILE A 78 4.85 4.65 13.73
C ILE A 78 4.29 3.26 13.41
N ALA A 79 4.11 2.94 12.12
CA ALA A 79 3.58 1.65 11.66
C ALA A 79 4.36 0.44 12.19
N GLN A 80 5.69 0.53 12.28
CA GLN A 80 6.55 -0.55 12.81
C GLN A 80 6.42 -0.77 14.33
N ARG A 81 5.87 0.21 15.06
CA ARG A 81 5.87 0.24 16.53
C ARG A 81 4.48 0.19 17.15
N LEU A 82 3.42 0.19 16.35
CA LEU A 82 2.06 0.01 16.86
C LEU A 82 1.88 -1.40 17.41
N ASP A 83 1.20 -1.51 18.55
CA ASP A 83 0.63 -2.79 18.99
C ASP A 83 -0.60 -3.16 18.14
N GLU A 84 -1.07 -4.40 18.28
CA GLU A 84 -2.21 -4.95 17.53
C GLU A 84 -3.48 -4.07 17.66
N LYS A 85 -3.76 -3.58 18.88
CA LYS A 85 -4.95 -2.77 19.17
C LYS A 85 -4.86 -1.40 18.52
N GLN A 86 -3.71 -0.73 18.64
CA GLN A 86 -3.43 0.55 18.00
C GLN A 86 -3.48 0.42 16.48
N MET A 87 -2.93 -0.65 15.93
CA MET A 87 -2.91 -0.91 14.50
C MET A 87 -4.32 -1.13 13.93
N LYS A 88 -5.18 -1.86 14.64
CA LYS A 88 -6.61 -2.00 14.27
C LYS A 88 -7.34 -0.66 14.26
N ILE A 89 -7.06 0.21 15.23
CA ILE A 89 -7.64 1.56 15.30
C ILE A 89 -7.14 2.43 14.13
N ALA A 90 -5.84 2.39 13.85
CA ALA A 90 -5.22 3.12 12.75
C ALA A 90 -5.80 2.70 11.41
N LEU A 91 -5.89 1.40 11.16
CA LEU A 91 -6.53 0.82 9.99
C LEU A 91 -7.97 1.29 9.82
N ASN A 92 -8.82 1.13 10.85
CA ASN A 92 -10.22 1.52 10.76
C ASN A 92 -10.39 3.01 10.42
N HIS A 93 -9.53 3.87 10.96
CA HIS A 93 -9.52 5.29 10.63
C HIS A 93 -9.15 5.53 9.16
N LEU A 94 -8.08 4.89 8.69
CA LEU A 94 -7.59 5.00 7.31
C LEU A 94 -8.60 4.49 6.30
N MET A 95 -9.26 3.37 6.58
CA MET A 95 -10.32 2.83 5.74
C MET A 95 -11.49 3.82 5.61
N GLY A 96 -11.87 4.47 6.71
CA GLY A 96 -12.88 5.54 6.67
C GLY A 96 -12.48 6.71 5.77
N LYS A 97 -11.18 7.02 5.67
CA LYS A 97 -10.62 8.10 4.85
C LYS A 97 -10.40 7.73 3.38
N LEU A 98 -10.19 6.46 3.06
CA LEU A 98 -10.09 5.98 1.67
C LEU A 98 -11.37 6.31 0.87
N ASN A 99 -12.50 6.36 1.58
CA ASN A 99 -13.86 6.55 1.04
C ASN A 99 -14.20 7.99 0.65
N ASP A 100 -13.40 8.96 1.08
CA ASP A 100 -13.58 10.35 0.70
C ASP A 100 -13.00 10.50 -0.73
N LYS A 101 -13.84 10.88 -1.73
CA LYS A 101 -13.47 11.13 -3.15
C LYS A 101 -12.47 12.29 -3.36
N ASN A 102 -11.72 12.64 -2.32
CA ASN A 102 -10.83 13.78 -2.28
C ASN A 102 -9.41 13.38 -2.72
N LYS A 103 -8.58 14.38 -3.02
CA LYS A 103 -7.19 14.31 -3.51
C LYS A 103 -6.19 13.60 -2.57
N HIS A 104 -6.69 12.95 -1.51
CA HIS A 104 -5.95 12.50 -0.33
C HIS A 104 -5.88 10.97 -0.18
N GLN A 105 -6.39 10.20 -1.14
CA GLN A 105 -6.28 8.74 -1.14
C GLN A 105 -4.81 8.29 -1.11
N ASN A 106 -3.91 9.02 -1.76
CA ASN A 106 -2.49 8.68 -1.87
C ASN A 106 -1.79 8.48 -0.52
N ILE A 107 -2.10 9.28 0.51
CA ILE A 107 -1.49 9.13 1.85
C ILE A 107 -2.06 7.93 2.59
N VAL A 108 -3.36 7.67 2.44
CA VAL A 108 -4.01 6.48 3.01
C VAL A 108 -3.41 5.21 2.39
N ILE A 109 -3.26 5.21 1.07
CA ILE A 109 -2.63 4.13 0.29
C ILE A 109 -1.19 3.95 0.72
N LYS A 110 -0.41 5.04 0.83
CA LYS A 110 0.98 5.00 1.27
C LYS A 110 1.13 4.49 2.70
N TYR A 111 0.19 4.83 3.59
CA TYR A 111 0.21 4.26 4.94
C TYR A 111 -0.14 2.77 4.96
N ILE A 112 -1.11 2.35 4.14
CA ILE A 112 -1.44 0.92 3.96
C ILE A 112 -0.22 0.18 3.40
N GLN A 113 0.50 0.75 2.43
CA GLN A 113 1.75 0.21 1.90
C GLN A 113 2.83 0.09 2.99
N LEU A 114 3.04 1.13 3.80
CA LEU A 114 4.02 1.09 4.88
C LEU A 114 3.69 0.04 5.95
N LEU A 115 2.40 -0.17 6.23
CA LEU A 115 1.96 -1.23 7.12
C LEU A 115 2.16 -2.62 6.49
N THR A 116 2.02 -2.76 5.17
CA THR A 116 2.29 -4.02 4.44
C THR A 116 3.77 -4.27 4.15
N GLU A 117 4.63 -3.28 4.33
CA GLU A 117 6.09 -3.42 4.31
C GLU A 117 6.69 -3.78 5.67
N ASN A 118 5.87 -3.89 6.73
CA ASN A 118 6.35 -4.31 8.04
C ASN A 118 6.99 -5.71 7.95
N ASP A 119 8.21 -5.87 8.47
CA ASP A 119 8.98 -7.12 8.42
C ASP A 119 8.27 -8.27 9.15
N ASN A 120 7.37 -7.95 10.08
CA ASN A 120 6.58 -8.95 10.78
C ASN A 120 5.48 -9.52 9.86
N ALA A 121 5.74 -10.72 9.35
CA ALA A 121 4.86 -11.44 8.42
C ALA A 121 3.49 -11.78 9.01
N TYR A 122 3.42 -12.07 10.31
CA TYR A 122 2.16 -12.36 11.01
C TYR A 122 1.29 -11.10 11.08
N VAL A 123 1.87 -9.99 11.55
CA VAL A 123 1.22 -8.68 11.61
C VAL A 123 0.72 -8.24 10.23
N ARG A 124 1.53 -8.44 9.18
CA ARG A 124 1.16 -8.12 7.80
C ARG A 124 -0.02 -8.94 7.30
N ALA A 125 -0.04 -10.24 7.58
CA ALA A 125 -1.15 -11.12 7.17
C ALA A 125 -2.45 -10.79 7.93
N GLU A 126 -2.36 -10.51 9.22
CA GLU A 126 -3.48 -10.08 10.05
C GLU A 126 -4.02 -8.69 9.63
N LEU A 127 -3.13 -7.78 9.27
CA LEU A 127 -3.44 -6.46 8.73
C LEU A 127 -4.19 -6.56 7.40
N LEU A 128 -3.65 -7.33 6.45
CA LEU A 128 -4.28 -7.56 5.16
C LEU A 128 -5.62 -8.30 5.31
N GLY A 129 -5.71 -9.26 6.22
CA GLY A 129 -6.97 -9.93 6.57
C GLY A 129 -7.99 -8.98 7.18
N THR A 130 -7.56 -8.04 8.02
CA THR A 130 -8.41 -7.00 8.63
C THR A 130 -8.92 -6.01 7.58
N ILE A 131 -8.05 -5.57 6.66
CA ILE A 131 -8.44 -4.75 5.50
C ILE A 131 -9.48 -5.54 4.67
N ALA A 132 -9.20 -6.80 4.35
CA ALA A 132 -10.12 -7.67 3.60
C ALA A 132 -11.46 -7.93 4.29
N ALA A 133 -11.51 -7.89 5.63
CA ALA A 133 -12.71 -8.16 6.41
C ALA A 133 -13.55 -6.90 6.67
N ASN A 134 -12.91 -5.74 6.80
CA ASN A 134 -13.59 -4.47 7.11
C ASN A 134 -13.98 -3.67 5.85
N LEU A 135 -13.45 -4.03 4.68
CA LEU A 135 -13.93 -3.54 3.41
C LEU A 135 -15.35 -4.09 3.15
N ASN A 136 -16.37 -3.27 3.42
CA ASN A 136 -17.72 -3.56 2.91
C ASN A 136 -17.69 -3.61 1.36
N ARG A 137 -18.71 -4.22 0.74
CA ARG A 137 -18.73 -4.49 -0.71
C ARG A 137 -18.41 -3.26 -1.58
N LYS A 138 -18.78 -2.05 -1.15
CA LYS A 138 -18.50 -0.79 -1.85
C LYS A 138 -17.04 -0.35 -1.75
N HIS A 139 -16.44 -0.46 -0.57
CA HIS A 139 -15.06 -0.02 -0.34
C HIS A 139 -14.04 -1.01 -0.90
N PHE A 140 -14.43 -2.28 -0.99
CA PHE A 140 -13.57 -3.32 -1.54
C PHE A 140 -13.15 -3.00 -2.98
N ASP A 141 -14.10 -2.55 -3.80
CA ASP A 141 -13.85 -2.17 -5.19
C ASP A 141 -12.91 -0.95 -5.30
N ASP A 142 -13.07 0.05 -4.44
CA ASP A 142 -12.18 1.24 -4.42
C ASP A 142 -10.73 0.87 -4.03
N ALA A 143 -10.57 0.04 -2.99
CA ALA A 143 -9.26 -0.44 -2.55
C ALA A 143 -8.61 -1.36 -3.62
N PHE A 144 -9.40 -2.25 -4.20
CA PHE A 144 -8.97 -3.11 -5.31
C PHE A 144 -8.49 -2.27 -6.50
N GLN A 145 -9.30 -1.28 -6.93
CA GLN A 145 -8.95 -0.40 -8.04
C GLN A 145 -7.64 0.35 -7.78
N CYS A 146 -7.47 0.86 -6.56
CA CYS A 146 -6.21 1.48 -6.16
C CYS A 146 -5.04 0.52 -6.32
N PHE A 147 -5.06 -0.67 -5.70
CA PHE A 147 -3.94 -1.60 -5.78
C PHE A 147 -3.63 -1.99 -7.24
N THR A 148 -4.65 -2.18 -8.08
CA THR A 148 -4.45 -2.50 -9.51
C THR A 148 -3.84 -1.35 -10.31
N ASN A 149 -4.15 -0.10 -9.97
CA ASN A 149 -3.52 1.07 -10.62
C ASN A 149 -2.03 1.17 -10.23
N GLU A 150 -1.72 0.95 -8.96
CA GLU A 150 -0.36 1.05 -8.41
C GLU A 150 0.56 -0.13 -8.83
N LEU A 151 0.02 -1.21 -9.42
CA LEU A 151 0.84 -2.23 -10.09
C LEU A 151 1.65 -1.67 -11.27
N LYS A 152 1.28 -0.47 -11.77
CA LYS A 152 1.97 0.25 -12.84
C LYS A 152 2.83 1.41 -12.32
N ASP A 153 2.96 1.55 -10.99
CA ASP A 153 3.79 2.60 -10.41
C ASP A 153 5.25 2.45 -10.83
N SER A 154 6.04 3.53 -10.79
CA SER A 154 7.45 3.53 -11.18
C SER A 154 8.37 2.89 -10.12
N ASP A 155 7.97 2.86 -8.84
CA ASP A 155 8.72 2.24 -7.74
C ASP A 155 8.41 0.74 -7.63
N SER A 156 9.46 -0.08 -7.78
CA SER A 156 9.36 -1.54 -7.67
C SER A 156 8.88 -2.03 -6.30
N SER A 157 9.15 -1.27 -5.23
CA SER A 157 8.70 -1.57 -3.87
C SER A 157 7.19 -1.40 -3.77
N VAL A 158 6.66 -0.33 -4.36
CA VAL A 158 5.22 -0.08 -4.47
C VAL A 158 4.54 -1.21 -5.23
N ARG A 159 5.03 -1.55 -6.43
CA ARG A 159 4.49 -2.66 -7.23
C ARG A 159 4.47 -3.98 -6.45
N LYS A 160 5.57 -4.32 -5.77
CA LYS A 160 5.70 -5.56 -4.98
C LYS A 160 4.72 -5.61 -3.80
N SER A 161 4.57 -4.51 -3.09
CA SER A 161 3.63 -4.40 -1.97
C SER A 161 2.18 -4.51 -2.43
N CYS A 162 1.84 -3.92 -3.58
CA CYS A 162 0.52 -4.04 -4.20
C CYS A 162 0.23 -5.47 -4.64
N ALA A 163 1.15 -6.15 -5.32
CA ALA A 163 0.99 -7.54 -5.73
C ALA A 163 0.77 -8.47 -4.53
N LYS A 164 1.57 -8.36 -3.47
CA LYS A 164 1.37 -9.14 -2.23
C LYS A 164 0.01 -8.90 -1.58
N SER A 165 -0.44 -7.65 -1.57
CA SER A 165 -1.73 -7.28 -1.01
C SER A 165 -2.87 -7.92 -1.83
N LEU A 166 -2.80 -7.81 -3.16
CA LEU A 166 -3.76 -8.43 -4.09
C LEU A 166 -3.82 -9.95 -3.94
N THR A 167 -2.66 -10.64 -3.87
CA THR A 167 -2.60 -12.08 -3.60
C THR A 167 -3.29 -12.46 -2.29
N THR A 168 -3.17 -11.64 -1.25
CA THR A 168 -3.79 -11.92 0.04
C THR A 168 -5.31 -11.71 0.02
N LEU A 169 -5.76 -10.69 -0.73
CA LEU A 169 -7.17 -10.33 -0.87
C LEU A 169 -7.94 -11.25 -1.84
N SER A 170 -7.24 -11.95 -2.72
CA SER A 170 -7.81 -12.72 -3.84
C SER A 170 -8.84 -13.76 -3.42
N LYS A 171 -8.68 -14.35 -2.23
CA LYS A 171 -9.59 -15.36 -1.66
C LYS A 171 -11.04 -14.91 -1.49
N LYS A 172 -11.32 -13.61 -1.59
CA LYS A 172 -12.66 -13.03 -1.45
C LYS A 172 -13.20 -12.42 -2.75
N TRP A 173 -12.49 -12.58 -3.86
CA TRP A 173 -12.87 -11.95 -5.11
C TRP A 173 -14.06 -12.62 -5.79
N ASN A 174 -14.79 -11.81 -6.54
CA ASN A 174 -15.75 -12.28 -7.54
C ASN A 174 -15.11 -12.30 -8.93
N ASP A 175 -15.81 -12.89 -9.90
CA ASP A 175 -15.33 -13.06 -11.28
C ASP A 175 -14.90 -11.75 -11.92
N LYS A 176 -15.61 -10.64 -11.67
CA LYS A 176 -15.26 -9.31 -12.20
C LYS A 176 -13.90 -8.81 -11.70
N GLN A 177 -13.58 -9.05 -10.42
CA GLN A 177 -12.31 -8.64 -9.84
C GLN A 177 -11.16 -9.54 -10.31
N LEU A 178 -11.43 -10.84 -10.50
CA LEU A 178 -10.49 -11.75 -11.14
C LEU A 178 -10.22 -11.33 -12.59
N ASP A 179 -11.24 -10.96 -13.37
CA ASP A 179 -11.11 -10.48 -14.75
C ASP A 179 -10.24 -9.22 -14.84
N ILE A 180 -10.47 -8.22 -13.98
CA ILE A 180 -9.65 -7.00 -13.94
C ILE A 180 -8.20 -7.36 -13.60
N THR A 181 -7.99 -8.25 -12.62
CA THR A 181 -6.63 -8.67 -12.24
C THR A 181 -5.93 -9.42 -13.37
N VAL A 182 -6.64 -10.28 -14.08
CA VAL A 182 -6.15 -11.00 -15.26
C VAL A 182 -5.75 -10.01 -16.36
N GLN A 183 -6.56 -8.99 -16.63
CA GLN A 183 -6.19 -7.92 -17.57
C GLN A 183 -4.93 -7.17 -17.13
N CYS A 184 -4.79 -6.87 -15.84
CA CYS A 184 -3.57 -6.27 -15.29
C CYS A 184 -2.35 -7.17 -15.45
N LEU A 185 -2.48 -8.48 -15.21
CA LEU A 185 -1.42 -9.47 -15.41
C LEU A 185 -1.02 -9.57 -16.88
N VAL A 186 -1.97 -9.63 -17.81
CA VAL A 186 -1.71 -9.64 -19.25
C VAL A 186 -0.97 -8.38 -19.67
N ALA A 187 -1.45 -7.20 -19.28
CA ALA A 187 -0.80 -5.93 -19.55
C ALA A 187 0.60 -5.85 -18.92
N GLY A 188 0.76 -6.40 -17.72
CA GLY A 188 2.05 -6.56 -17.04
C GLY A 188 3.00 -7.39 -17.90
N PHE A 189 2.68 -8.66 -18.16
CA PHE A 189 3.51 -9.54 -19.00
C PHE A 189 3.79 -8.96 -20.40
N GLN A 190 2.89 -8.15 -20.95
CA GLN A 190 3.06 -7.48 -22.24
C GLN A 190 4.06 -6.32 -22.23
N ASN A 191 4.06 -5.50 -21.18
CA ASN A 191 4.77 -4.22 -21.15
C ASN A 191 6.10 -4.23 -20.40
N ILE A 192 6.55 -5.37 -19.90
CA ILE A 192 7.78 -5.39 -19.08
C ILE A 192 9.04 -5.28 -19.93
N SER A 193 9.94 -4.40 -19.49
CA SER A 193 11.39 -4.51 -19.61
C SER A 193 12.01 -4.56 -18.20
N GLY A 194 12.91 -5.52 -17.92
CA GLY A 194 13.66 -5.58 -16.65
C GLY A 194 13.05 -6.43 -15.51
N TYR A 195 13.36 -6.10 -14.25
CA TYR A 195 13.12 -6.93 -13.06
C TYR A 195 11.63 -7.11 -12.64
N ASP A 196 10.67 -6.55 -13.38
CA ASP A 196 9.26 -6.53 -13.00
C ASP A 196 8.50 -7.84 -13.25
N HIS A 197 9.10 -8.77 -13.98
CA HIS A 197 8.51 -10.07 -14.28
C HIS A 197 8.17 -10.89 -13.03
N TYR A 198 8.98 -10.78 -11.98
CA TYR A 198 8.80 -11.56 -10.75
C TYR A 198 7.54 -11.13 -9.98
N ILE A 199 7.16 -9.85 -10.04
CA ILE A 199 6.00 -9.31 -9.33
C ILE A 199 4.70 -9.89 -9.90
N PHE A 200 4.56 -9.87 -11.22
CA PHE A 200 3.36 -10.42 -11.89
C PHE A 200 3.31 -11.94 -11.81
N ARG A 201 4.47 -12.62 -11.82
CA ARG A 201 4.53 -14.07 -11.57
C ARG A 201 4.01 -14.41 -10.16
N ASP A 202 4.49 -13.72 -9.13
CA ASP A 202 4.10 -14.00 -7.74
C ASP A 202 2.60 -13.73 -7.53
N LEU A 203 2.06 -12.68 -8.16
CA LEU A 203 0.62 -12.43 -8.17
C LEU A 203 -0.15 -13.56 -8.85
N LEU A 204 0.30 -13.99 -10.03
CA LEU A 204 -0.31 -15.10 -10.77
C LEU A 204 -0.33 -16.39 -9.95
N GLU A 205 0.80 -16.77 -9.33
CA GLU A 205 0.89 -17.93 -8.44
C GLU A 205 -0.17 -17.89 -7.34
N GLY A 206 -0.34 -16.71 -6.72
CA GLY A 206 -1.28 -16.53 -5.62
C GLY A 206 -2.76 -16.56 -6.00
N ILE A 207 -3.09 -16.40 -7.28
CA ILE A 207 -4.48 -16.40 -7.76
C ILE A 207 -4.81 -17.57 -8.69
N ALA A 208 -3.82 -18.36 -9.13
CA ALA A 208 -3.99 -19.37 -10.17
C ALA A 208 -5.15 -20.34 -9.88
N MET A 209 -5.27 -20.81 -8.62
CA MET A 209 -6.33 -21.73 -8.20
C MET A 209 -7.75 -21.14 -8.18
N GLN A 210 -7.90 -19.83 -8.43
CA GLN A 210 -9.18 -19.13 -8.45
C GLN A 210 -9.64 -18.80 -9.87
N LEU A 211 -8.79 -19.00 -10.87
CA LEU A 211 -9.07 -18.61 -12.24
C LEU A 211 -9.98 -19.64 -12.92
N ASN A 212 -10.93 -19.14 -13.70
CA ASN A 212 -11.73 -19.98 -14.60
C ASN A 212 -11.00 -20.23 -15.94
N GLU A 213 -11.54 -21.13 -16.75
CA GLU A 213 -10.97 -21.54 -18.04
C GLU A 213 -10.70 -20.35 -18.98
N THR A 214 -11.67 -19.44 -19.13
CA THR A 214 -11.53 -18.24 -19.98
C THR A 214 -10.39 -17.32 -19.52
N GLN A 215 -10.24 -17.15 -18.20
CA GLN A 215 -9.17 -16.34 -17.61
C GLN A 215 -7.80 -17.01 -17.79
N ILE A 216 -7.74 -18.33 -17.60
CA ILE A 216 -6.54 -19.14 -17.84
C ILE A 216 -6.13 -19.04 -19.31
N ASP A 217 -7.06 -19.21 -20.25
CA ASP A 217 -6.78 -19.15 -21.68
C ASP A 217 -6.18 -17.81 -22.11
N SER A 218 -6.70 -16.71 -21.57
CA SER A 218 -6.19 -15.36 -21.82
C SER A 218 -4.73 -15.20 -21.37
N LEU A 219 -4.42 -15.63 -20.14
CA LEU A 219 -3.06 -15.58 -19.59
C LEU A 219 -2.12 -16.55 -20.29
N PHE A 220 -2.57 -17.78 -20.55
CA PHE A 220 -1.80 -18.81 -21.22
C PHE A 220 -1.39 -18.35 -22.62
N THR A 221 -2.32 -17.78 -23.39
CA THR A 221 -2.06 -17.18 -24.70
C THR A 221 -1.01 -16.08 -24.62
N CYS A 222 -1.15 -15.15 -23.66
CA CYS A 222 -0.18 -14.09 -23.44
C CYS A 222 1.22 -14.65 -23.12
N LEU A 223 1.30 -15.61 -22.18
CA LEU A 223 2.54 -16.20 -21.71
C LEU A 223 3.25 -17.03 -22.79
N ILE A 224 2.52 -17.81 -23.60
CA ILE A 224 3.08 -18.57 -24.72
C ILE A 224 3.67 -17.64 -25.78
N ASN A 225 2.97 -16.55 -26.12
CA ASN A 225 3.47 -15.57 -27.07
C ASN A 225 4.77 -14.92 -26.56
N LYS A 226 4.84 -14.62 -25.25
CA LYS A 226 6.06 -14.10 -24.64
C LYS A 226 7.17 -15.15 -24.54
N LEU A 227 6.86 -16.40 -24.23
CA LEU A 227 7.82 -17.49 -24.18
C LEU A 227 8.51 -17.72 -25.55
N LYS A 228 7.77 -17.59 -26.66
CA LYS A 228 8.29 -17.73 -28.03
C LYS A 228 9.22 -16.59 -28.43
N ASN A 229 8.94 -15.37 -27.96
CA ASN A 229 9.59 -14.15 -28.44
C ASN A 229 10.75 -13.66 -27.54
N ASN A 230 11.06 -14.36 -26.45
CA ASN A 230 12.11 -13.96 -25.49
C ASN A 230 13.15 -15.06 -25.28
N SER A 231 14.36 -14.66 -24.85
CA SER A 231 15.46 -15.55 -24.51
C SER A 231 15.95 -15.30 -23.07
N GLY A 232 16.77 -16.21 -22.53
CA GLY A 232 17.39 -16.02 -21.21
C GLY A 232 16.43 -16.15 -20.02
N GLN A 233 16.57 -15.25 -19.03
CA GLN A 233 15.86 -15.33 -17.74
C GLN A 233 14.34 -15.16 -17.89
N ASP A 234 13.90 -14.32 -18.82
CA ASP A 234 12.47 -14.06 -19.05
C ASP A 234 11.76 -15.32 -19.56
N ARG A 235 12.43 -16.12 -20.40
CA ARG A 235 11.89 -17.40 -20.89
C ARG A 235 11.62 -18.39 -19.75
N ASN A 236 12.53 -18.49 -18.78
CA ASN A 236 12.34 -19.34 -17.60
C ASN A 236 11.14 -18.86 -16.76
N LEU A 237 11.01 -17.55 -16.60
CA LEU A 237 9.89 -16.98 -15.87
C LEU A 237 8.54 -17.30 -16.52
N TYR A 238 8.40 -17.11 -17.83
CA TYR A 238 7.16 -17.45 -18.53
C TYR A 238 6.85 -18.95 -18.45
N ALA A 239 7.86 -19.82 -18.57
CA ALA A 239 7.69 -21.25 -18.41
C ALA A 239 7.20 -21.63 -17.00
N LYS A 240 7.75 -21.00 -15.95
CA LYS A 240 7.28 -21.18 -14.57
C LYS A 240 5.84 -20.69 -14.39
N SER A 241 5.53 -19.50 -14.91
CA SER A 241 4.18 -18.94 -14.87
C SER A 241 3.14 -19.87 -15.52
N ILE A 242 3.50 -20.47 -16.66
CA ILE A 242 2.65 -21.45 -17.35
C ILE A 242 2.41 -22.69 -16.48
N GLY A 243 3.42 -23.14 -15.73
CA GLY A 243 3.31 -24.29 -14.84
C GLY A 243 2.25 -24.16 -13.75
N TYR A 244 1.88 -22.94 -13.33
CA TYR A 244 0.83 -22.74 -12.34
C TYR A 244 -0.56 -23.16 -12.84
N PHE A 245 -0.78 -23.20 -14.15
CA PHE A 245 -2.05 -23.67 -14.72
C PHE A 245 -2.15 -25.19 -14.77
N SER A 246 -1.03 -25.91 -14.65
CA SER A 246 -1.01 -27.38 -14.65
C SER A 246 -1.48 -28.00 -13.34
N ILE A 247 -1.81 -27.17 -12.35
CA ILE A 247 -2.23 -27.57 -10.99
C ILE A 247 -3.77 -27.50 -10.85
N ASN A 248 -4.47 -26.93 -11.83
CA ASN A 248 -5.93 -26.84 -11.87
C ASN A 248 -6.58 -27.98 -12.66
#